data_AF-A0A671ESE2-F1
#
_entry.id   AF-A0A671ESE2-F1
#
_cell.length_a   1.000
_cell.length_b   1.000
_cell.length_c   1.000
_cell.angle_alpha   90.00
_cell.angle_beta   90.00
_cell.angle_gamma   90.00
#
_symmetry.space_group_name_H-M   'P 1'
#
loop_
_entity.id
_entity.type
_entity.pdbx_description
1 polymer ?
#
loop_
_entity_poly.entity_id
_entity_poly.type
_entity_poly.pdbx_seq_one_letter_code
_entity_poly.pdbx_strand_id
1 'polypeptide(L)'
;MDSSSSLSRSPPSYIAPYSRILRYAVSTALWLVIGIIQIVFFAVFYERFIEDKIRQFVDLCCMSNISVFLLSHKCFGYYIHGRSVHGHADTNMEEMNLNLKREAKNGPARLLSSSASTFEQSIKAYHTMNKFLGSFIDHVHKEMDYFIKDKLLLERILGVEFMEPMEKSIFYNDEGYSFSSVLYYGNEATLLIYDLLFFCVVDLACQNFILAAFLTYLQQEIFRFIRNTIGQKNLASKTLVDQRFLI
;
A
#
# COMPACT_ATOMS: atom_id res chain seq x y z
N MET A 1 -39.98 55.72 40.55
CA MET A 1 -38.78 54.91 40.27
C MET A 1 -38.94 53.64 41.08
N ASP A 2 -39.33 52.55 40.45
CA ASP A 2 -39.56 51.28 41.16
C ASP A 2 -38.25 50.50 41.21
N SER A 3 -37.64 50.48 42.40
CA SER A 3 -36.32 49.89 42.68
C SER A 3 -36.36 48.37 42.92
N SER A 4 -37.30 47.65 42.32
CA SER A 4 -37.51 46.21 42.58
C SER A 4 -37.82 45.38 41.33
N SER A 5 -37.25 45.73 40.16
CA SER A 5 -37.24 44.82 39.02
C SER A 5 -36.17 43.75 39.21
N SER A 6 -36.51 42.64 39.88
CA SER A 6 -35.65 41.45 39.91
C SER A 6 -35.64 40.80 38.53
N LEU A 7 -34.65 41.15 37.70
CA LEU A 7 -34.35 40.45 36.45
C LEU A 7 -33.77 39.06 36.78
N SER A 8 -34.63 38.10 37.17
CA SER A 8 -34.25 36.70 37.19
C SER A 8 -34.40 36.12 35.79
N ARG A 9 -33.28 35.79 35.14
CA ARG A 9 -33.25 35.12 33.83
C ARG A 9 -33.93 33.75 33.96
N SER A 10 -35.09 33.56 33.33
CA SER A 10 -35.76 32.26 33.28
C SER A 10 -34.85 31.23 32.60
N PRO A 11 -34.47 30.12 33.26
CA PRO A 11 -33.47 29.18 32.75
C PRO A 11 -33.72 28.56 31.36
N PRO A 12 -34.95 28.42 30.82
CA PRO A 12 -35.14 27.74 29.53
C PRO A 12 -35.35 28.66 28.32
N SER A 13 -35.25 29.99 28.41
CA SER A 13 -35.76 30.88 27.34
C SER A 13 -34.80 31.17 26.17
N TYR A 14 -33.59 30.61 26.12
CA TYR A 14 -32.70 30.81 24.97
C TYR A 14 -32.82 29.66 23.96
N ILE A 15 -33.54 29.90 22.87
CA ILE A 15 -33.57 29.03 21.69
C ILE A 15 -32.67 29.69 20.63
N ALA A 16 -31.46 29.16 20.45
CA ALA A 16 -30.55 29.65 19.42
C ALA A 16 -31.14 29.40 18.02
N PRO A 17 -31.04 30.35 17.07
CA PRO A 17 -31.49 30.13 15.70
C PRO A 17 -30.64 29.04 15.02
N TYR A 18 -31.31 28.12 14.31
CA TYR A 18 -30.62 27.08 13.56
C TYR A 18 -29.78 27.69 12.44
N SER A 19 -28.47 27.47 12.48
CA SER A 19 -27.53 27.95 11.47
C SER A 19 -26.84 26.79 10.78
N ARG A 20 -27.03 26.67 9.47
CA ARG A 20 -26.42 25.61 8.64
C ARG A 20 -24.89 25.70 8.63
N ILE A 21 -24.35 26.92 8.63
CA ILE A 21 -22.89 27.14 8.60
C ILE A 21 -22.24 26.68 9.91
N LEU A 22 -22.86 27.00 11.05
CA LEU A 22 -22.37 26.61 12.37
C LEU A 22 -22.45 25.08 12.53
N ARG A 23 -23.57 24.49 12.10
CA ARG A 23 -23.76 23.03 12.12
C ARG A 23 -22.67 22.33 11.30
N TYR A 24 -22.44 22.79 10.07
CA TYR A 24 -21.42 22.25 9.19
C TYR A 24 -20.02 22.38 9.81
N ALA A 25 -19.66 23.57 10.31
CA ALA A 25 -18.35 23.80 10.92
C ALA A 25 -18.09 22.90 12.14
N VAL A 26 -19.10 22.69 12.99
CA VAL A 26 -18.99 21.79 14.15
C VAL A 26 -18.86 20.33 13.70
N SER A 27 -19.64 19.93 12.69
CA SER A 27 -19.63 18.57 12.11
C SER A 27 -18.27 18.21 11.51
N THR A 28 -17.73 19.09 10.67
CA THR A 28 -16.43 18.88 10.02
C THR A 28 -15.28 18.90 11.00
N ALA A 29 -15.30 19.81 11.97
CA ALA A 29 -14.30 19.85 13.04
C ALA A 29 -14.31 18.56 13.87
N LEU A 30 -15.49 18.04 14.23
CA LEU A 30 -15.62 16.81 14.98
C LEU A 30 -15.10 15.60 14.19
N TRP A 31 -15.45 15.47 12.91
CA TRP A 31 -14.98 14.37 12.07
C TRP A 31 -13.47 14.44 11.82
N LEU A 32 -12.92 15.64 11.65
CA LEU A 32 -11.49 15.86 11.51
C LEU A 32 -10.73 15.48 12.80
N VAL A 33 -11.26 15.81 13.98
CA VAL A 33 -10.67 15.40 15.26
C VAL A 33 -10.66 13.87 15.39
N ILE A 34 -11.76 13.20 15.03
CA ILE A 34 -11.81 11.73 15.00
C ILE A 34 -10.73 11.17 14.06
N GLY A 35 -10.62 11.74 12.86
CA GLY A 35 -9.59 11.36 11.89
C GLY A 35 -8.17 11.53 12.43
N ILE A 36 -7.86 12.65 13.09
CA ILE A 36 -6.55 12.88 13.71
C ILE A 36 -6.28 11.86 14.82
N ILE A 37 -7.26 11.61 15.70
CA ILE A 37 -7.12 10.61 16.77
C ILE A 37 -6.84 9.24 16.17
N GLN A 38 -7.53 8.88 15.08
CA GLN A 38 -7.30 7.64 14.36
C GLN A 38 -5.87 7.57 13.81
N ILE A 39 -5.40 8.60 13.10
CA ILE A 39 -4.03 8.65 12.57
C ILE A 39 -3.01 8.50 13.71
N VAL A 40 -3.16 9.27 14.78
CA VAL A 40 -2.24 9.22 15.93
C VAL A 40 -2.26 7.84 16.57
N PHE A 41 -3.44 7.23 16.72
CA PHE A 41 -3.55 5.89 17.28
C PHE A 41 -2.83 4.85 16.41
N PHE A 42 -3.07 4.84 15.11
CA PHE A 42 -2.45 3.89 14.20
C PHE A 42 -0.94 4.12 14.09
N ALA A 43 -0.50 5.35 13.85
CA ALA A 43 0.92 5.67 13.67
C ALA A 43 1.75 5.50 14.96
N VAL A 44 1.23 5.89 16.12
CA VAL A 44 2.00 5.86 17.38
C VAL A 44 1.87 4.53 18.09
N PHE A 45 0.69 3.92 18.11
CA PHE A 45 0.43 2.71 18.88
C PHE A 45 0.41 1.46 18.02
N TYR A 46 -0.36 1.44 16.94
CA TYR A 46 -0.55 0.22 16.14
C TYR A 46 0.72 -0.18 15.40
N GLU A 47 1.29 0.72 14.60
CA GLU A 47 2.50 0.43 13.82
C GLU A 47 3.71 0.15 14.72
N ARG A 48 3.81 0.85 15.85
CA ARG A 48 4.98 0.75 16.72
C ARG A 48 4.97 -0.46 17.67
N PHE A 49 3.79 -0.87 18.14
CA PHE A 49 3.69 -1.93 19.16
C PHE A 49 3.06 -3.22 18.65
N ILE A 50 2.28 -3.19 17.57
CA ILE A 50 1.53 -4.36 17.10
C ILE A 50 2.17 -4.90 15.82
N GLU A 51 2.23 -4.09 14.77
CA GLU A 51 2.61 -4.63 13.45
C GLU A 51 3.26 -3.61 12.52
N ASP A 52 4.51 -3.90 12.13
CA ASP A 52 5.20 -3.21 11.03
C ASP A 52 5.19 -4.12 9.79
N LYS A 53 4.16 -3.95 8.96
CA LYS A 53 3.97 -4.75 7.74
C LYS A 53 5.09 -4.59 6.73
N ILE A 54 5.70 -3.40 6.67
CA ILE A 54 6.76 -3.11 5.71
C ILE A 54 8.04 -3.84 6.10
N ARG A 55 8.41 -3.80 7.38
CA ARG A 55 9.54 -4.61 7.90
C ARG A 55 9.27 -6.10 7.75
N GLN A 56 8.09 -6.57 8.14
CA GLN A 56 7.72 -7.98 7.96
C GLN A 56 7.83 -8.43 6.49
N PHE A 57 7.47 -7.57 5.54
CA PHE A 57 7.61 -7.86 4.11
C PHE A 57 9.08 -7.99 3.69
N VAL A 58 9.94 -7.07 4.14
CA VAL A 58 11.39 -7.13 3.88
C VAL A 58 12.00 -8.37 4.54
N ASP A 59 11.64 -8.66 5.79
CA ASP A 59 12.09 -9.83 6.53
C ASP A 59 11.64 -11.13 5.83
N LEU A 60 10.41 -11.18 5.33
CA LEU A 60 9.91 -12.30 4.53
C LEU A 60 10.74 -12.49 3.25
N CYS A 61 11.04 -11.41 2.53
CA CYS A 61 11.91 -11.46 1.34
C CYS A 61 13.30 -12.00 1.68
N CYS A 62 13.88 -11.55 2.80
CA CYS A 62 15.17 -12.02 3.29
C CYS A 62 15.13 -13.51 3.69
N MET A 63 14.13 -13.93 4.46
CA MET A 63 13.97 -15.32 4.92
C MET A 63 13.66 -16.28 3.78
N SER A 64 12.87 -15.87 2.79
CA SER A 64 12.57 -16.67 1.60
C SER A 64 13.68 -16.62 0.53
N ASN A 65 14.73 -15.81 0.73
CA ASN A 65 15.81 -15.60 -0.23
C ASN A 65 15.30 -15.14 -1.61
N ILE A 66 14.28 -14.26 -1.60
CA ILE A 66 13.65 -13.70 -2.79
C ILE A 66 14.00 -12.21 -2.85
N SER A 67 14.71 -11.82 -3.89
CA SER A 67 14.92 -10.40 -4.21
C SER A 67 13.75 -9.86 -5.03
N VAL A 68 13.30 -8.64 -4.71
CA VAL A 68 12.14 -8.01 -5.34
C VAL A 68 12.57 -6.74 -6.04
N PHE A 69 12.14 -6.57 -7.29
CA PHE A 69 12.35 -5.35 -8.06
C PHE A 69 11.00 -4.69 -8.34
N LEU A 70 10.80 -3.48 -7.81
CA LEU A 70 9.56 -2.71 -7.84
C LEU A 70 9.72 -1.50 -8.74
N LEU A 71 9.05 -1.45 -9.89
CA LEU A 71 9.07 -0.28 -10.77
C LEU A 71 7.89 0.63 -10.47
N SER A 72 8.17 1.87 -10.05
CA SER A 72 7.16 2.93 -9.91
C SER A 72 6.92 3.64 -11.23
N HIS A 73 7.98 3.86 -12.02
CA HIS A 73 7.94 4.39 -13.37
C HIS A 73 8.82 3.55 -14.31
N LYS A 74 8.78 3.84 -15.62
CA LYS A 74 9.52 3.09 -16.63
C LYS A 74 11.04 3.01 -16.35
N CYS A 75 11.61 4.04 -15.75
CA CYS A 75 13.04 4.14 -15.44
C CYS A 75 13.33 4.46 -13.97
N PHE A 76 12.36 4.27 -13.07
CA PHE A 76 12.53 4.55 -11.64
C PHE A 76 11.83 3.48 -10.81
N GLY A 77 12.54 2.96 -9.83
CA GLY A 77 12.06 1.87 -9.01
C GLY A 77 12.95 1.59 -7.82
N TYR A 78 12.56 0.59 -7.06
CA TYR A 78 13.18 0.15 -5.83
C TYR A 78 13.61 -1.30 -5.96
N TYR A 79 14.75 -1.64 -5.39
CA TYR A 79 15.26 -3.00 -5.34
C TYR A 79 15.40 -3.42 -3.88
N ILE A 80 14.76 -4.52 -3.52
CA ILE A 80 14.82 -5.13 -2.20
C ILE A 80 15.66 -6.39 -2.35
N HIS A 81 16.84 -6.38 -1.73
CA HIS A 81 17.73 -7.52 -1.73
C HIS A 81 17.33 -8.51 -0.64
N GLY A 82 16.65 -9.58 -1.03
CA GLY A 82 16.32 -10.67 -0.12
C GLY A 82 17.42 -11.72 -0.14
N ARG A 83 18.36 -11.63 0.80
CA ARG A 83 19.37 -12.67 1.04
C ARG A 83 19.47 -12.95 2.53
N SER A 84 19.08 -14.15 2.94
CA SER A 84 19.28 -14.60 4.32
C SER A 84 20.79 -14.78 4.58
N VAL A 85 21.29 -14.16 5.65
CA VAL A 85 22.64 -14.44 6.18
C VAL A 85 22.73 -15.82 6.85
N HIS A 86 21.59 -16.47 7.11
CA HIS A 86 21.53 -17.83 7.64
C HIS A 86 21.33 -18.82 6.48
N GLY A 87 22.32 -19.68 6.26
CA GLY A 87 22.56 -20.42 5.03
C GLY A 87 21.57 -21.52 4.63
N HIS A 88 20.44 -21.72 5.31
CA HIS A 88 19.45 -22.72 4.89
C HIS A 88 18.03 -22.37 5.36
N ALA A 89 17.13 -22.19 4.40
CA ALA A 89 15.68 -22.32 4.55
C ALA A 89 15.09 -22.85 3.22
N ASP A 90 15.36 -24.13 2.96
CA ASP A 90 14.55 -25.09 2.20
C ASP A 90 14.00 -24.80 0.80
N THR A 91 14.66 -25.41 -0.19
CA THR A 91 14.20 -26.48 -1.10
C THR A 91 14.75 -26.27 -2.51
N ASN A 92 15.35 -27.32 -3.07
CA ASN A 92 15.93 -27.30 -4.39
C ASN A 92 14.82 -27.01 -5.42
N MET A 93 14.90 -25.87 -6.10
CA MET A 93 13.96 -25.47 -7.16
C MET A 93 13.85 -26.54 -8.26
N GLU A 94 14.89 -27.36 -8.43
CA GLU A 94 14.88 -28.52 -9.31
C GLU A 94 13.84 -29.58 -8.90
N GLU A 95 13.68 -29.85 -7.60
CA GLU A 95 12.71 -30.82 -7.07
C GLU A 95 11.27 -30.31 -7.22
N MET A 96 11.04 -29.02 -6.97
CA MET A 96 9.74 -28.39 -7.23
C MET A 96 9.39 -28.37 -8.73
N ASN A 97 10.37 -28.06 -9.59
CA ASN A 97 10.20 -28.09 -11.05
C ASN A 97 9.96 -29.52 -11.58
N LEU A 98 10.60 -30.53 -10.98
CA LEU A 98 10.35 -31.94 -11.28
C LEU A 98 8.93 -32.37 -10.89
N ASN A 99 8.41 -31.89 -9.76
CA ASN A 99 7.04 -32.16 -9.33
C ASN A 99 6.00 -31.49 -10.24
N LEU A 100 6.23 -30.23 -10.67
CA LEU A 100 5.37 -29.55 -11.66
C LEU A 100 5.39 -30.26 -13.03
N LYS A 101 6.56 -30.76 -13.46
CA LYS A 101 6.68 -31.56 -14.70
C LYS A 101 5.98 -32.91 -14.59
N ARG A 102 5.88 -33.50 -13.40
CA ARG A 102 5.09 -34.73 -13.15
C ARG A 102 3.60 -34.45 -13.19
N GLU A 103 3.14 -33.35 -12.59
CA GLU A 103 1.72 -32.95 -12.62
C GLU A 103 1.25 -32.61 -14.04
N ALA A 104 2.07 -31.92 -14.83
CA ALA A 104 1.80 -31.65 -16.24
C ALA A 104 1.65 -32.91 -17.10
N LYS A 105 2.28 -34.03 -16.71
CA LYS A 105 2.17 -35.33 -17.40
C LYS A 105 0.95 -36.15 -16.95
N ASN A 106 0.41 -35.90 -15.76
CA ASN A 106 -0.68 -36.68 -15.16
C ASN A 106 -2.06 -36.01 -15.24
N GLY A 107 -2.16 -34.77 -15.74
CA GLY A 107 -3.43 -34.09 -15.97
C GLY A 107 -4.15 -34.54 -17.26
N PRO A 108 -5.49 -34.51 -17.32
CA PRO A 108 -6.24 -34.92 -18.51
C PRO A 108 -5.90 -34.02 -19.70
N ALA A 109 -5.16 -34.59 -20.65
CA ALA A 109 -4.83 -33.99 -21.93
C ALA A 109 -6.08 -33.90 -22.80
N ARG A 110 -6.72 -32.72 -22.85
CA ARG A 110 -7.46 -32.20 -24.02
C ARG A 110 -8.20 -30.92 -23.60
N LEU A 111 -7.50 -29.77 -23.66
CA LEU A 111 -8.09 -28.43 -23.93
C LEU A 111 -7.09 -27.24 -23.88
N LEU A 112 -5.77 -27.45 -23.76
CA LEU A 112 -4.82 -26.37 -23.40
C LEU A 112 -3.61 -26.18 -24.34
N SER A 113 -3.67 -26.52 -25.64
CA SER A 113 -2.47 -26.41 -26.50
C SER A 113 -2.03 -24.95 -26.79
N SER A 114 -2.97 -24.00 -26.86
CA SER A 114 -2.66 -22.58 -27.12
C SER A 114 -2.25 -21.81 -25.85
N SER A 115 -2.83 -22.17 -24.70
CA SER A 115 -2.43 -21.60 -23.41
C SER A 115 -1.09 -22.15 -22.93
N ALA A 116 -0.77 -23.41 -23.24
CA ALA A 116 0.51 -24.02 -22.89
C ALA A 116 1.70 -23.36 -23.62
N SER A 117 1.56 -22.97 -24.89
CA SER A 117 2.63 -22.27 -25.62
C SER A 117 2.89 -20.87 -25.09
N THR A 118 1.84 -20.12 -24.74
CA THR A 118 1.93 -18.79 -24.12
C THR A 118 2.56 -18.90 -22.72
N PHE A 119 2.22 -19.94 -21.96
CA PHE A 119 2.78 -20.24 -20.64
C PHE A 119 4.27 -20.63 -20.70
N GLU A 120 4.67 -21.44 -21.67
CA GLU A 120 6.10 -21.74 -21.87
C GLU A 120 6.90 -20.50 -22.26
N GLN A 121 6.33 -19.60 -23.07
CA GLN A 121 6.97 -18.33 -23.40
C GLN A 121 7.13 -17.42 -22.17
N SER A 122 6.10 -17.32 -21.32
CA SER A 122 6.19 -16.49 -20.11
C SER A 122 7.24 -17.03 -19.11
N ILE A 123 7.34 -18.36 -18.95
CA ILE A 123 8.39 -18.98 -18.12
C ILE A 123 9.79 -18.71 -18.69
N LYS A 124 9.98 -18.84 -20.01
CA LYS A 124 11.28 -18.55 -20.66
C LYS A 124 11.66 -17.09 -20.49
N ALA A 125 10.71 -16.17 -20.66
CA ALA A 125 10.92 -14.74 -20.44
C ALA A 125 11.30 -14.46 -18.98
N TYR A 126 10.60 -15.07 -18.02
CA TYR A 126 10.90 -14.97 -16.59
C TYR A 126 12.33 -15.41 -16.26
N HIS A 127 12.75 -16.60 -16.72
CA HIS A 127 14.12 -17.08 -16.48
C HIS A 127 15.17 -16.20 -17.14
N THR A 128 14.91 -15.72 -18.36
CA THR A 128 15.82 -14.81 -19.06
C THR A 128 15.96 -13.49 -18.29
N MET A 129 14.85 -12.93 -17.81
CA MET A 129 14.83 -11.71 -17.01
C MET A 129 15.55 -11.88 -15.67
N ASN A 130 15.27 -12.96 -14.92
CA ASN A 130 15.94 -13.22 -13.65
C ASN A 130 17.44 -13.41 -13.83
N LYS A 131 17.87 -14.11 -14.89
CA LYS A 131 19.30 -14.28 -15.20
C LYS A 131 19.95 -12.94 -15.53
N PHE A 132 19.27 -12.11 -16.33
CA PHE A 132 19.74 -10.77 -16.67
C PHE A 132 19.86 -9.88 -15.44
N LEU A 133 18.79 -9.78 -14.63
CA LEU A 133 18.77 -8.97 -13.42
C LEU A 133 19.80 -9.44 -12.39
N GLY A 134 19.96 -10.75 -12.21
CA GLY A 134 21.04 -11.30 -11.37
C GLY A 134 22.42 -10.88 -11.87
N SER A 135 22.68 -11.03 -13.18
CA SER A 135 23.95 -10.61 -13.79
C SER A 135 24.19 -9.10 -13.71
N PHE A 136 23.12 -8.30 -13.77
CA PHE A 136 23.19 -6.84 -13.61
C PHE A 136 23.56 -6.46 -12.18
N ILE A 137 22.91 -7.05 -11.17
CA ILE A 137 23.21 -6.81 -9.75
C ILE A 137 24.60 -7.33 -9.36
N ASP A 138 25.08 -8.40 -10.00
CA ASP A 138 26.43 -8.96 -9.77
C ASP A 138 27.55 -8.20 -10.54
N HIS A 139 27.27 -7.02 -11.08
CA HIS A 139 28.23 -6.17 -11.82
C HIS A 139 28.90 -6.89 -13.03
N VAL A 140 28.24 -7.89 -13.62
CA VAL A 140 28.80 -8.69 -14.73
C VAL A 140 28.94 -7.86 -16.01
N HIS A 141 28.03 -6.92 -16.23
CA HIS A 141 27.98 -6.08 -17.43
C HIS A 141 28.63 -4.71 -17.19
N LYS A 142 29.90 -4.55 -17.58
CA LYS A 142 30.67 -3.30 -17.39
C LYS A 142 30.04 -2.05 -18.04
N GLU A 143 29.29 -2.23 -19.12
CA GLU A 143 28.60 -1.13 -19.83
C GLU A 143 27.36 -0.63 -19.09
N MET A 144 26.75 -1.46 -18.24
CA MET A 144 25.55 -1.14 -17.47
C MET A 144 25.87 -1.07 -15.97
N ASP A 145 27.11 -0.74 -15.64
CA ASP A 145 27.60 -0.75 -14.28
C ASP A 145 26.89 0.31 -13.41
N TYR A 146 26.82 0.05 -12.11
CA TYR A 146 26.19 0.94 -11.14
C TYR A 146 27.02 1.09 -9.88
N PHE A 147 26.87 2.24 -9.22
CA PHE A 147 27.44 2.46 -7.91
C PHE A 147 26.35 2.76 -6.88
N ILE A 148 26.63 2.37 -5.64
CA ILE A 148 25.74 2.59 -4.49
C ILE A 148 26.15 3.90 -3.83
N LYS A 149 25.18 4.77 -3.56
CA LYS A 149 25.38 6.09 -2.96
C LYS A 149 24.31 6.37 -1.90
N ASP A 150 24.67 7.09 -0.85
CA ASP A 150 23.69 7.62 0.10
C ASP A 150 23.14 8.98 -0.36
N LYS A 151 21.84 9.20 -0.15
CA LYS A 151 21.24 10.54 -0.36
C LYS A 151 21.76 11.51 0.69
N LEU A 152 22.17 12.70 0.25
CA LEU A 152 22.52 13.82 1.12
C LEU A 152 21.30 14.23 1.96
N LEU A 153 21.52 14.90 3.10
CA LEU A 153 20.42 15.36 3.97
C LEU A 153 19.42 16.26 3.22
N LEU A 154 19.93 17.17 2.38
CA LEU A 154 19.09 18.04 1.54
C LEU A 154 18.31 17.26 0.47
N GLU A 155 18.95 16.29 -0.19
CA GLU A 155 18.29 15.39 -1.16
C GLU A 155 17.18 14.58 -0.50
N ARG A 156 17.41 14.11 0.74
CA ARG A 156 16.44 13.35 1.52
C ARG A 156 15.25 14.20 1.97
N ILE A 157 15.48 15.44 2.40
CA ILE A 157 14.42 16.36 2.84
C ILE A 157 13.58 16.84 1.65
N LEU A 158 14.23 17.19 0.54
CA LEU A 158 13.55 17.73 -0.64
C LEU A 158 12.97 16.65 -1.55
N GLY A 159 13.38 15.39 -1.37
CA GLY A 159 12.95 14.27 -2.21
C GLY A 159 13.45 14.37 -3.65
N VAL A 160 14.55 15.09 -3.89
CA VAL A 160 15.13 15.31 -5.22
C VAL A 160 16.52 14.71 -5.30
N GLU A 161 16.93 14.33 -6.51
CA GLU A 161 18.26 13.83 -6.81
C GLU A 161 19.04 14.94 -7.51
N PHE A 162 20.15 15.41 -6.93
CA PHE A 162 20.92 16.53 -7.50
C PHE A 162 21.93 16.09 -8.56
N MET A 163 22.19 14.78 -8.68
CA MET A 163 23.10 14.23 -9.68
C MET A 163 22.33 13.62 -10.83
N GLU A 164 22.60 14.08 -12.05
CA GLU A 164 22.22 13.35 -13.25
C GLU A 164 23.19 12.19 -13.49
N PRO A 165 22.69 10.98 -13.83
CA PRO A 165 23.53 9.84 -14.17
C PRO A 165 24.22 10.09 -15.52
N MET A 166 25.45 10.61 -15.49
CA MET A 166 26.21 10.95 -16.70
C MET A 166 26.75 9.71 -17.44
N GLU A 167 27.22 8.69 -16.72
CA GLU A 167 27.86 7.50 -17.34
C GLU A 167 27.44 6.15 -16.72
N LYS A 168 27.00 6.14 -15.45
CA LYS A 168 26.61 4.93 -14.71
C LYS A 168 25.29 5.13 -14.01
N SER A 169 24.56 4.03 -13.82
CA SER A 169 23.34 4.06 -13.02
C SER A 169 23.67 4.18 -11.53
N ILE A 170 22.76 4.79 -10.76
CA ILE A 170 22.97 5.09 -9.34
C ILE A 170 21.94 4.32 -8.54
N PHE A 171 22.40 3.53 -7.57
CA PHE A 171 21.54 2.93 -6.56
C PHE A 171 21.65 3.75 -5.29
N TYR A 172 20.51 4.22 -4.78
CA TYR A 172 20.45 4.93 -3.52
C TYR A 172 20.12 3.97 -2.39
N ASN A 173 20.91 4.00 -1.31
CA ASN A 173 20.52 3.32 -0.09
C ASN A 173 19.28 4.02 0.51
N ASP A 174 18.30 3.20 0.89
CA ASP A 174 17.03 3.65 1.41
C ASP A 174 16.77 3.06 2.80
N GLU A 175 16.98 3.89 3.82
CA GLU A 175 16.73 3.55 5.23
C GLU A 175 15.25 3.75 5.61
N GLY A 176 14.49 4.50 4.81
CA GLY A 176 13.14 4.96 5.16
C GLY A 176 12.02 4.07 4.60
N TYR A 177 12.37 2.96 3.93
CA TYR A 177 11.42 2.13 3.18
C TYR A 177 10.53 2.97 2.26
N SER A 178 11.11 3.91 1.52
CA SER A 178 10.41 4.83 0.60
C SER A 178 9.61 4.09 -0.49
N PHE A 179 9.98 2.84 -0.80
CA PHE A 179 9.20 1.95 -1.67
C PHE A 179 7.77 1.70 -1.17
N SER A 180 7.50 1.88 0.12
CA SER A 180 6.16 1.74 0.71
C SER A 180 5.12 2.61 0.01
N SER A 181 5.53 3.79 -0.48
CA SER A 181 4.68 4.71 -1.26
C SER A 181 4.17 4.13 -2.59
N VAL A 182 4.89 3.15 -3.17
CA VAL A 182 4.47 2.42 -4.37
C VAL A 182 3.40 1.38 -4.03
N LEU A 183 3.45 0.86 -2.80
CA LEU A 183 2.40 0.01 -2.28
C LEU A 183 1.20 0.88 -1.92
N TYR A 184 0.05 0.24 -1.72
CA TYR A 184 -1.13 0.97 -1.22
C TYR A 184 -0.92 1.53 0.20
N TYR A 185 0.15 1.09 0.87
CA TYR A 185 0.61 1.57 2.17
C TYR A 185 1.05 3.05 2.07
N GLY A 186 0.67 3.88 3.03
CA GLY A 186 1.00 5.32 3.02
C GLY A 186 -0.04 6.24 2.34
N ASN A 187 -1.06 5.69 1.67
CA ASN A 187 -2.17 6.48 1.11
C ASN A 187 -3.30 6.78 2.12
N GLU A 188 -3.05 6.56 3.41
CA GLU A 188 -4.04 6.65 4.48
C GLU A 188 -4.62 8.06 4.63
N ALA A 189 -3.76 9.09 4.53
CA ALA A 189 -4.21 10.49 4.57
C ALA A 189 -5.15 10.82 3.42
N THR A 190 -4.88 10.32 2.21
CA THR A 190 -5.74 10.48 1.04
C THR A 190 -7.09 9.81 1.25
N LEU A 191 -7.11 8.59 1.81
CA LEU A 191 -8.34 7.89 2.15
C LEU A 191 -9.15 8.61 3.22
N LEU A 192 -8.49 9.15 4.24
CA LEU A 192 -9.13 9.91 5.31
C LEU A 192 -9.72 11.23 4.79
N ILE A 193 -9.02 11.94 3.91
CA ILE A 193 -9.53 13.14 3.25
C ILE A 193 -10.76 12.78 2.41
N TYR A 194 -10.71 11.68 1.67
CA TYR A 194 -11.85 11.19 0.90
C TYR A 194 -13.07 10.90 1.77
N ASP A 195 -12.90 10.14 2.86
CA ASP A 195 -13.99 9.81 3.80
C ASP A 195 -14.55 11.07 4.49
N LEU A 196 -13.68 12.03 4.86
CA LEU A 196 -14.08 13.33 5.40
C LEU A 196 -14.92 14.13 4.39
N LEU A 197 -14.47 14.22 3.14
CA LEU A 197 -15.18 14.92 2.08
C LEU A 197 -16.54 14.26 1.79
N PHE A 198 -16.58 12.93 1.72
CA PHE A 198 -17.82 12.19 1.51
C PHE A 198 -18.82 12.46 2.64
N PHE A 199 -18.38 12.33 3.89
CA PHE A 199 -19.21 12.66 5.06
C PHE A 199 -19.75 14.09 4.98
N CYS A 200 -18.90 15.06 4.66
CA CYS A 200 -19.28 16.47 4.53
C CYS A 200 -20.37 16.69 3.47
N VAL A 201 -20.23 16.06 2.31
CA VAL A 201 -21.20 16.17 1.20
C VAL A 201 -22.55 15.56 1.60
N VAL A 202 -22.53 14.38 2.23
CA VAL A 202 -23.76 13.71 2.67
C VAL A 202 -24.44 14.45 3.81
N ASP A 203 -23.68 14.96 4.79
CA ASP A 203 -24.24 15.77 5.88
C ASP A 203 -24.87 17.06 5.35
N LEU A 204 -24.24 17.72 4.36
CA LEU A 204 -24.80 18.89 3.72
C LEU A 204 -26.10 18.57 2.95
N ALA A 205 -26.16 17.44 2.25
CA ALA A 205 -27.32 17.02 1.48
C ALA A 205 -28.51 16.58 2.36
N CYS A 206 -28.24 15.75 3.37
CA CYS A 206 -29.29 15.10 4.17
C CYS A 206 -29.69 15.90 5.41
N GLN A 207 -28.88 16.86 5.85
CA GLN A 207 -29.07 17.60 7.11
C GLN A 207 -29.25 16.67 8.34
N ASN A 208 -28.67 15.47 8.28
CA ASN A 208 -28.79 14.43 9.29
C ASN A 208 -27.45 13.71 9.48
N PHE A 209 -26.85 13.90 10.65
CA PHE A 209 -25.54 13.35 11.00
C PHE A 209 -25.51 11.83 11.05
N ILE A 210 -26.57 11.21 11.56
CA ILE A 210 -26.63 9.75 11.74
C ILE A 210 -26.66 9.09 10.36
N LEU A 211 -27.46 9.64 9.46
CA LEU A 211 -27.53 9.14 8.09
C LEU A 211 -26.19 9.35 7.36
N ALA A 212 -25.54 10.51 7.54
CA ALA A 212 -24.24 10.78 6.94
C ALA A 212 -23.16 9.82 7.45
N ALA A 213 -23.10 9.55 8.75
CA ALA A 213 -22.16 8.61 9.35
C ALA A 213 -22.42 7.17 8.85
N PHE A 214 -23.68 6.74 8.80
CA PHE A 214 -24.05 5.42 8.30
C PHE A 214 -23.68 5.23 6.82
N LEU A 215 -23.95 6.22 5.97
CA LEU A 215 -23.61 6.16 4.56
C LEU A 215 -22.10 6.18 4.32
N THR A 216 -21.35 6.95 5.13
CA THR A 216 -19.88 6.96 5.07
C THR A 216 -19.30 5.60 5.45
N TYR A 217 -19.82 4.98 6.52
CA TYR A 217 -19.44 3.62 6.91
C TYR A 217 -19.77 2.60 5.81
N LEU A 218 -20.96 2.67 5.23
CA LEU A 218 -21.37 1.77 4.14
C LEU A 218 -20.45 1.91 2.92
N GLN A 219 -20.11 3.14 2.56
CA GLN A 219 -19.16 3.43 1.49
C GLN A 219 -17.78 2.80 1.78
N GLN A 220 -17.26 2.93 3.01
CA GLN A 220 -15.99 2.33 3.40
C GLN A 220 -16.00 0.81 3.28
N GLU A 221 -17.06 0.14 3.72
CA GLU A 221 -17.21 -1.31 3.62
C GLU A 221 -17.29 -1.78 2.16
N ILE A 222 -17.97 -1.03 1.29
CA ILE A 222 -18.02 -1.30 -0.15
C ILE A 222 -16.61 -1.21 -0.75
N PHE A 223 -15.84 -0.16 -0.45
CA PHE A 223 -14.47 -0.04 -0.96
C PHE A 223 -13.57 -1.17 -0.45
N ARG A 224 -13.69 -1.53 0.84
CA ARG A 224 -12.94 -2.66 1.42
C ARG A 224 -13.26 -3.96 0.71
N PHE A 225 -14.54 -4.23 0.47
CA PHE A 225 -15.00 -5.42 -0.26
C PHE A 225 -14.48 -5.46 -1.70
N ILE A 226 -14.61 -4.36 -2.44
CA ILE A 226 -14.13 -4.24 -3.82
C ILE A 226 -12.62 -4.47 -3.87
N ARG A 227 -11.86 -3.79 -3.01
CA ARG A 227 -10.40 -3.89 -2.95
C ARG A 227 -9.95 -5.31 -2.65
N ASN A 228 -10.55 -5.97 -1.67
CA ASN A 228 -10.19 -7.35 -1.30
C ASN A 228 -10.52 -8.32 -2.45
N THR A 229 -11.70 -8.19 -3.06
CA THR A 229 -12.13 -9.07 -4.14
C THR A 229 -11.27 -8.89 -5.40
N ILE A 230 -11.03 -7.64 -5.82
CA ILE A 230 -10.20 -7.35 -7.00
C ILE A 230 -8.74 -7.70 -6.72
N GLY A 231 -8.24 -7.39 -5.52
CA GLY A 231 -6.88 -7.69 -5.10
C GLY A 231 -6.58 -9.19 -5.15
N GLN A 232 -7.43 -10.02 -4.55
CA GLN A 232 -7.30 -11.48 -4.58
C GLN A 232 -7.39 -12.03 -6.01
N LYS A 233 -8.33 -11.54 -6.82
CA LYS A 233 -8.48 -11.95 -8.23
C LYS A 233 -7.24 -11.60 -9.07
N ASN A 234 -6.71 -10.39 -8.89
CA ASN A 234 -5.52 -9.92 -9.60
C ASN A 234 -4.29 -10.73 -9.18
N LEU A 235 -4.13 -10.95 -7.87
CA LEU A 235 -3.03 -11.74 -7.34
C LEU A 235 -3.07 -13.17 -7.89
N ALA A 236 -4.20 -13.87 -7.77
CA ALA A 236 -4.39 -15.22 -8.31
C ALA A 236 -4.12 -15.30 -9.82
N SER A 237 -4.62 -14.33 -10.59
CA SER A 237 -4.41 -14.31 -12.04
C SER A 237 -2.95 -14.09 -12.43
N LYS A 238 -2.18 -13.34 -11.64
CA LYS A 238 -0.77 -13.04 -11.93
C LYS A 238 0.19 -14.09 -11.38
N THR A 239 -0.14 -14.69 -10.25
CA THR A 239 0.67 -15.75 -9.64
C THR A 239 0.28 -17.14 -10.13
N LEU A 240 -0.84 -17.25 -10.86
CA LEU A 240 -1.43 -18.53 -11.30
C LEU A 240 -1.73 -19.47 -10.12
N VAL A 241 -1.92 -18.90 -8.93
CA VAL A 241 -2.33 -19.62 -7.72
C VAL A 241 -3.84 -19.60 -7.63
N ASP A 242 -4.46 -20.74 -7.28
CA ASP A 242 -5.91 -20.79 -7.05
C ASP A 242 -6.30 -19.85 -5.91
N GLN A 243 -7.36 -19.07 -6.13
CA GLN A 243 -7.88 -18.09 -5.17
C GLN A 243 -8.18 -18.72 -3.80
N ARG A 244 -8.49 -20.01 -3.76
CA ARG A 244 -8.75 -20.74 -2.50
C ARG A 244 -7.54 -20.82 -1.57
N PHE A 245 -6.33 -20.64 -2.08
CA PHE A 245 -5.10 -20.64 -1.30
C PHE A 245 -4.65 -19.23 -0.90
N LEU A 246 -5.31 -18.18 -1.38
CA LEU A 246 -5.05 -16.80 -0.98
C LEU A 246 -5.91 -16.48 0.25
N ILE A 247 -5.30 -16.65 1.43
CA ILE A 247 -5.89 -16.35 2.74
C ILE A 247 -5.88 -14.85 2.98
#